data_AF-A0A7V5RMH2-F1
#
_entry.id   AF-A0A7V5RMH2-F1
#
_cell.length_a   1.000
_cell.length_b   1.000
_cell.length_c   1.000
_cell.angle_alpha   90.00
_cell.angle_beta   90.00
_cell.angle_gamma   90.00
#
_symmetry.space_group_name_H-M   'P 1'
#
loop_
_entity.id
_entity.type
_entity.pdbx_description
1 polymer ?
#
loop_
_entity_poly.entity_id
_entity_poly.type
_entity_poly.pdbx_seq_one_letter_code
_entity_poly.pdbx_strand_id
1 'polypeptide(L)'
;GADSVLVSTDGGASWQPAEIDISTGTSWQYRWTVDRDGPIKIIAYAVDRAGNRGAQTPALLVTSVHETAAGLPRTFGLSQPMPNPFREQVRMYLELPQPGPVDVRIFNILGQEVSVLQQGRRAAGRYLLHWDGRNELGMLMPRGVYFAVMRSPGKRLVRRIVLMR
;
A
#
# COMPACT_ATOMS: atom_id res chain seq x y z
N GLY A 1 15.03 19.03 -28.87
CA GLY A 1 14.60 18.80 -27.48
C GLY A 1 13.44 19.71 -27.18
N ALA A 2 12.59 19.37 -26.20
CA ALA A 2 11.57 20.32 -25.76
C ALA A 2 12.24 21.54 -25.12
N ASP A 3 11.63 22.70 -25.30
CA ASP A 3 12.01 23.97 -24.67
C ASP A 3 11.25 24.12 -23.34
N SER A 4 10.03 23.60 -23.27
CA SER A 4 9.25 23.48 -22.02
C SER A 4 8.37 22.23 -22.01
N VAL A 5 7.97 21.82 -20.82
CA VAL A 5 6.95 20.77 -20.59
C VAL A 5 5.83 21.36 -19.74
N LEU A 6 4.60 21.14 -20.17
CA LEU A 6 3.40 21.56 -19.45
C LEU A 6 2.65 20.32 -18.98
N VAL A 7 2.15 20.38 -17.74
CA VAL A 7 1.38 19.30 -17.10
C VAL A 7 0.02 19.83 -16.66
N SER A 8 -1.01 19.06 -16.95
CA SER A 8 -2.37 19.27 -16.46
C SER A 8 -2.78 18.09 -15.62
N THR A 9 -3.45 18.36 -14.50
CA THR A 9 -3.92 17.34 -13.55
C THR A 9 -5.44 17.32 -13.41
N ASP A 10 -6.13 18.17 -14.15
CA ASP A 10 -7.59 18.30 -14.20
C ASP A 10 -8.15 17.92 -15.58
N GLY A 11 -7.41 17.10 -16.33
CA GLY A 11 -7.84 16.62 -17.64
C GLY A 11 -7.74 17.65 -18.77
N GLY A 12 -6.98 18.72 -18.59
CA GLY A 12 -6.64 19.73 -19.60
C GLY A 12 -7.26 21.10 -19.35
N ALA A 13 -7.96 21.30 -18.23
CA ALA A 13 -8.61 22.57 -17.91
C ALA A 13 -7.62 23.64 -17.40
N SER A 14 -6.59 23.23 -16.67
CA SER A 14 -5.47 24.08 -16.26
C SER A 14 -4.12 23.41 -16.53
N TRP A 15 -3.09 24.25 -16.73
CA TRP A 15 -1.75 23.83 -17.13
C TRP A 15 -0.70 24.50 -16.26
N GLN A 16 0.24 23.71 -15.77
CA GLN A 16 1.35 24.14 -14.95
C GLN A 16 2.68 23.75 -15.60
N PRO A 17 3.73 24.58 -15.50
CA PRO A 17 5.05 24.24 -16.02
C PRO A 17 5.69 23.13 -15.17
N ALA A 18 6.32 22.17 -15.85
CA ALA A 18 7.22 21.21 -15.22
C ALA A 18 8.63 21.81 -15.08
N GLU A 19 9.33 21.45 -14.02
CA GLU A 19 10.70 21.89 -13.76
C GLU A 19 11.69 21.03 -14.54
N ILE A 20 12.67 21.65 -15.19
CA ILE A 20 13.75 20.91 -15.85
C ILE A 20 14.73 20.36 -14.80
N ASP A 21 15.08 19.08 -14.94
CA ASP A 21 16.18 18.50 -14.20
C ASP A 21 17.50 18.97 -14.84
N ILE A 22 18.11 19.96 -14.19
CA ILE A 22 19.36 20.58 -14.64
C ILE A 22 20.52 19.61 -14.71
N SER A 23 20.47 18.46 -14.01
CA SER A 23 21.55 17.46 -14.04
C SER A 23 21.56 16.65 -15.34
N THR A 24 20.41 16.50 -15.98
CA THR A 24 20.25 15.76 -17.23
C THR A 24 20.02 16.66 -18.44
N GLY A 25 19.54 17.89 -18.23
CA GLY A 25 19.25 18.89 -19.27
C GLY A 25 18.16 18.46 -20.27
N THR A 26 17.55 17.30 -20.05
CA THR A 26 16.64 16.62 -20.99
C THR A 26 15.47 15.92 -20.30
N SER A 27 15.44 15.93 -18.97
CA SER A 27 14.32 15.42 -18.17
C SER A 27 13.56 16.56 -17.51
N TRP A 28 12.25 16.40 -17.38
CA TRP A 28 11.37 17.34 -16.67
C TRP A 28 10.60 16.60 -15.58
N GLN A 29 10.37 17.27 -14.46
CA GLN A 29 9.61 16.75 -13.32
C GLN A 29 8.49 17.70 -12.92
N TYR A 30 7.37 17.13 -12.46
CA TYR A 30 6.27 17.88 -11.91
C TYR A 30 5.77 17.18 -10.65
N ARG A 31 5.67 17.92 -9.54
CA ARG A 31 5.16 17.42 -8.25
C ARG A 31 3.91 18.18 -7.86
N TRP A 32 2.94 17.44 -7.36
CA TRP A 32 1.67 17.96 -6.90
C TRP A 32 1.09 17.07 -5.81
N THR A 33 0.12 17.58 -5.07
CA THR A 33 -0.60 16.87 -4.02
C THR A 33 -2.06 16.69 -4.44
N VAL A 34 -2.60 15.50 -4.21
CA VAL A 34 -4.01 15.20 -4.47
C VAL A 34 -4.82 15.51 -3.23
N ASP A 35 -5.84 16.35 -3.38
CA ASP A 35 -6.75 16.82 -2.31
C ASP A 35 -8.17 16.24 -2.44
N ARG A 36 -8.42 15.42 -3.46
CA ARG A 36 -9.74 14.84 -3.78
C ARG A 36 -9.66 13.37 -4.16
N ASP A 37 -10.71 12.64 -3.82
CA ASP A 37 -10.90 11.26 -4.27
C ASP A 37 -11.38 11.17 -5.73
N GLY A 38 -11.15 10.01 -6.36
CA GLY A 38 -11.66 9.67 -7.68
C GLY A 38 -10.61 9.68 -8.81
N PRO A 39 -11.02 9.42 -10.06
CA PRO A 39 -10.12 9.35 -11.19
C PRO A 39 -9.53 10.72 -11.50
N ILE A 40 -8.22 10.74 -11.71
CA ILE A 40 -7.46 11.92 -12.12
C ILE A 40 -6.95 11.68 -13.53
N LYS A 41 -7.17 12.67 -14.40
CA LYS A 41 -6.62 12.64 -15.75
C LYS A 41 -5.41 13.57 -15.83
N ILE A 42 -4.24 12.97 -15.96
CA ILE A 42 -2.99 13.71 -16.15
C ILE A 42 -2.70 13.80 -17.65
N ILE A 43 -2.38 15.00 -18.13
CA ILE A 43 -1.93 15.23 -19.51
C ILE A 43 -0.62 16.00 -19.45
N ALA A 44 0.37 15.55 -20.22
CA ALA A 44 1.61 16.29 -20.40
C ALA A 44 1.92 16.44 -21.90
N TYR A 45 2.51 17.58 -22.28
CA TYR A 45 3.08 17.75 -23.60
C TYR A 45 4.37 18.56 -23.55
N ALA A 46 5.25 18.27 -24.49
CA ALA A 46 6.47 19.00 -24.76
C ALA A 46 6.20 20.10 -25.79
N VAL A 47 6.74 21.28 -25.57
CA VAL A 47 6.70 22.41 -26.52
C VAL A 47 8.13 22.69 -26.96
N ASP A 48 8.37 22.74 -28.27
CA ASP A 48 9.66 23.19 -28.80
C ASP A 48 9.72 24.72 -28.92
N ARG A 49 10.90 25.26 -29.28
CA ARG A 49 11.11 26.72 -29.43
C ARG A 49 10.25 27.36 -30.54
N ALA A 50 9.78 26.57 -31.50
CA ALA A 50 8.88 27.05 -32.55
C ALA A 50 7.40 26.99 -32.14
N GLY A 51 7.10 26.54 -30.92
CA GLY A 51 5.74 26.39 -30.39
C GLY A 51 5.06 25.09 -30.81
N ASN A 52 5.76 24.17 -31.47
CA ASN A 52 5.18 22.89 -31.85
C ASN A 52 4.98 22.04 -30.59
N ARG A 53 3.81 21.40 -30.49
CA ARG A 53 3.44 20.56 -29.37
C ARG A 53 3.57 19.09 -29.74
N GLY A 54 4.45 18.38 -29.03
CA GLY A 54 4.51 16.92 -29.04
C GLY A 54 3.76 16.35 -27.85
N ALA A 55 2.63 15.68 -28.09
CA ALA A 55 1.94 14.92 -27.06
C ALA A 55 2.31 13.44 -27.21
N GLN A 56 3.21 12.93 -26.36
CA GLN A 56 3.01 11.57 -25.90
C GLN A 56 2.03 11.70 -24.75
N THR A 57 0.79 11.27 -24.97
CA THR A 57 -0.10 10.96 -23.85
C THR A 57 0.24 9.54 -23.47
N PRO A 58 1.16 9.27 -22.52
CA PRO A 58 0.95 8.05 -21.78
C PRO A 58 -0.41 8.28 -21.14
N ALA A 59 -1.39 7.43 -21.47
CA ALA A 59 -2.59 7.33 -20.66
C ALA A 59 -2.13 6.78 -19.31
N LEU A 60 -1.50 7.64 -18.51
CA LEU A 60 -1.29 7.42 -17.09
C LEU A 60 -2.68 7.60 -16.50
N LEU A 61 -3.45 6.51 -16.60
CA LEU A 61 -4.36 6.16 -15.54
C LEU A 61 -3.46 5.96 -14.31
N VAL A 62 -3.14 7.06 -13.63
CA VAL A 62 -3.08 7.00 -12.18
C VAL A 62 -4.54 6.78 -11.80
N THR A 63 -4.99 5.53 -11.94
CA THR A 63 -5.95 5.05 -10.97
C THR A 63 -5.22 5.34 -9.67
N SER A 64 -5.83 6.14 -8.80
CA SER A 64 -5.55 5.92 -7.40
C SER A 64 -5.49 4.39 -7.24
N VAL A 65 -4.59 3.89 -6.40
CA VAL A 65 -4.91 2.59 -5.83
C VAL A 65 -6.12 2.86 -4.94
N HIS A 66 -7.30 3.06 -5.54
CA HIS A 66 -8.45 2.30 -5.16
C HIS A 66 -7.91 0.87 -5.12
N GLU A 67 -7.49 0.46 -3.93
CA GLU A 67 -8.15 -0.68 -3.34
C GLU A 67 -9.60 -0.52 -3.77
N THR A 68 -9.98 -1.25 -4.82
CA THR A 68 -11.35 -1.33 -5.24
C THR A 68 -12.11 -1.42 -3.93
N ALA A 69 -13.13 -0.60 -3.73
CA ALA A 69 -14.16 -0.99 -2.79
C ALA A 69 -14.79 -2.26 -3.38
N ALA A 70 -14.04 -3.37 -3.41
CA ALA A 70 -14.53 -4.66 -3.04
C ALA A 70 -15.39 -4.34 -1.83
N GLY A 71 -16.71 -4.41 -2.02
CA GLY A 71 -17.65 -4.07 -0.97
C GLY A 71 -17.18 -4.69 0.34
N LEU A 72 -17.45 -4.01 1.45
CA LEU A 72 -16.99 -4.39 2.78
C LEU A 72 -16.93 -5.92 2.92
N PRO A 73 -15.81 -6.48 3.42
CA PRO A 73 -15.66 -7.92 3.49
C PRO A 73 -16.90 -8.56 4.08
N ARG A 74 -17.46 -9.59 3.43
CA ARG A 74 -18.68 -10.24 3.93
C ARG A 74 -18.40 -11.09 5.17
N THR A 75 -17.14 -11.38 5.44
CA THR A 75 -16.69 -12.31 6.45
C THR A 75 -15.62 -11.71 7.35
N PHE A 76 -15.63 -12.10 8.62
CA PHE A 76 -14.52 -11.86 9.53
C PHE A 76 -13.41 -12.85 9.23
N GLY A 77 -12.22 -12.36 8.84
CA GLY A 77 -11.19 -13.20 8.24
C GLY A 77 -9.77 -12.78 8.57
N LEU A 78 -8.88 -13.77 8.64
CA LEU A 78 -7.44 -13.59 8.53
C LEU A 78 -6.97 -14.52 7.39
N SER A 79 -6.37 -13.96 6.35
CA SER A 79 -5.91 -14.74 5.19
C SER A 79 -4.80 -15.71 5.58
N GLN A 80 -4.46 -16.62 4.68
CA GLN A 80 -3.21 -17.36 4.83
C GLN A 80 -2.02 -16.38 4.78
N PRO A 81 -0.96 -16.62 5.57
CA PRO A 81 0.26 -15.83 5.46
C PRO A 81 0.94 -16.07 4.11
N MET A 82 1.39 -15.00 3.46
CA MET A 82 2.03 -15.07 2.14
C MET A 82 3.25 -14.13 2.05
N PRO A 83 4.43 -14.65 1.63
CA PRO A 83 4.74 -16.06 1.42
C PRO A 83 4.77 -16.86 2.73
N ASN A 84 4.59 -18.17 2.68
CA ASN A 84 4.77 -19.06 3.82
C ASN A 84 5.27 -20.43 3.35
N PRO A 85 6.52 -20.84 3.65
CA PRO A 85 7.48 -20.17 4.53
C PRO A 85 7.99 -18.80 4.02
N PHE A 86 8.43 -17.93 4.93
CA PHE A 86 8.95 -16.59 4.60
C PHE A 86 10.42 -16.38 5.05
N ARG A 87 11.11 -15.44 4.40
CA ARG A 87 12.51 -15.08 4.69
C ARG A 87 12.70 -13.67 5.23
N GLU A 88 12.00 -12.69 4.66
CA GLU A 88 12.16 -11.27 5.02
C GLU A 88 10.90 -10.72 5.66
N GLN A 89 9.75 -10.91 5.00
CA GLN A 89 8.46 -10.49 5.53
C GLN A 89 7.37 -11.46 5.10
N VAL A 90 6.33 -11.54 5.92
CA VAL A 90 5.08 -12.23 5.63
C VAL A 90 3.93 -11.25 5.69
N ARG A 91 2.95 -11.44 4.81
CA ARG A 91 1.76 -10.59 4.73
C ARG A 91 0.50 -11.40 4.97
N MET A 92 -0.49 -10.78 5.60
CA MET A 92 -1.83 -11.35 5.82
C MET A 92 -2.88 -10.26 5.66
N TYR A 93 -4.01 -10.58 5.06
CA TYR A 93 -5.17 -9.70 5.05
C TYR A 93 -6.06 -9.98 6.27
N LEU A 94 -6.32 -8.93 7.04
CA LEU A 94 -7.39 -8.84 8.03
C LEU A 94 -8.65 -8.35 7.33
N GLU A 95 -9.78 -9.03 7.56
CA GLU A 95 -11.08 -8.69 6.98
C GLU A 95 -12.12 -8.51 8.08
N LEU A 96 -12.73 -7.32 8.12
CA LEU A 96 -13.74 -6.94 9.10
C LEU A 96 -15.04 -6.54 8.38
N PRO A 97 -16.15 -7.28 8.56
CA PRO A 97 -17.43 -6.94 7.95
C PRO A 97 -18.13 -5.76 8.63
N GLN A 98 -17.79 -5.49 9.89
CA GLN A 98 -18.38 -4.44 10.71
C GLN A 98 -17.28 -3.81 11.57
N PRO A 99 -17.41 -2.52 11.93
CA PRO A 99 -16.45 -1.86 12.82
C PRO A 99 -16.48 -2.52 14.22
N GLY A 100 -15.32 -2.72 14.82
CA GLY A 100 -15.24 -3.37 16.12
C GLY A 100 -13.82 -3.56 16.66
N PRO A 101 -13.70 -4.06 17.90
CA PRO A 101 -12.43 -4.42 18.50
C PRO A 101 -11.86 -5.67 17.81
N VAL A 102 -10.60 -5.57 17.40
CA VAL A 102 -9.82 -6.67 16.82
C VAL A 102 -8.36 -6.56 17.24
N ASP A 103 -7.83 -7.68 17.71
CA ASP A 103 -6.40 -7.81 18.02
C ASP A 103 -5.80 -8.89 17.14
N VAL A 104 -4.66 -8.60 16.50
CA VAL A 104 -3.86 -9.57 15.76
C VAL A 104 -2.45 -9.55 16.31
N ARG A 105 -2.01 -10.68 16.87
CA ARG A 105 -0.71 -10.81 17.51
C ARG A 105 0.02 -12.06 17.05
N ILE A 106 1.34 -12.03 17.06
CA ILE A 106 2.22 -13.15 16.74
C ILE A 106 2.68 -13.82 18.03
N PHE A 107 2.64 -15.15 18.06
CA PHE A 107 3.11 -15.98 19.17
C PHE A 107 4.11 -17.01 18.68
N ASN A 108 5.08 -17.37 19.53
CA ASN A 108 5.94 -18.53 19.29
C ASN A 108 5.25 -19.85 19.71
N ILE A 109 5.92 -20.99 19.53
CA ILE A 109 5.39 -22.32 19.89
C ILE A 109 5.11 -22.50 21.39
N LEU A 110 5.76 -21.70 22.25
CA LEU A 110 5.54 -21.71 23.69
C LEU A 110 4.34 -20.85 24.11
N GLY A 111 3.67 -20.19 23.15
CA GLY A 111 2.57 -19.28 23.42
C GLY A 111 3.02 -17.91 23.95
N GLN A 112 4.32 -17.60 23.88
CA GLN A 112 4.83 -16.27 24.24
C GLN A 112 4.52 -15.29 23.12
N GLU A 113 4.03 -14.11 23.49
CA GLU A 113 3.78 -13.02 22.56
C GLU A 113 5.10 -12.48 22.01
N VAL A 114 5.14 -12.33 20.69
CA VAL A 114 6.32 -11.89 19.94
C VAL A 114 6.12 -10.48 19.41
N SER A 115 4.96 -10.19 18.83
CA SER A 115 4.68 -8.91 18.19
C SER A 115 3.18 -8.66 18.10
N VAL A 116 2.77 -7.40 18.25
CA VAL A 116 1.41 -6.92 18.01
C VAL A 116 1.33 -6.32 16.61
N LEU A 117 0.51 -6.90 15.73
CA LEU A 117 0.29 -6.38 14.37
C LEU A 117 -0.91 -5.43 14.27
N GLN A 118 -1.90 -5.65 15.13
CA GLN A 118 -3.10 -4.82 15.23
C GLN A 118 -3.65 -4.91 16.66
N GLN A 119 -4.06 -3.79 17.23
CA GLN A 119 -4.71 -3.73 18.55
C GLN A 119 -5.85 -2.71 18.57
N GLY A 120 -6.93 -3.04 19.27
CA GLY A 120 -8.03 -2.12 19.53
C GLY A 120 -9.09 -2.08 18.43
N ARG A 121 -9.75 -0.94 18.25
CA ARG A 121 -10.91 -0.82 17.34
C ARG A 121 -10.48 -0.47 15.92
N ARG A 122 -11.12 -1.09 14.93
CA ARG A 122 -10.99 -0.75 13.51
C ARG A 122 -12.35 -0.59 12.86
N ALA A 123 -12.38 0.17 11.76
CA ALA A 123 -13.57 0.27 10.92
C ALA A 123 -13.81 -1.06 10.17
N ALA A 124 -14.98 -1.21 9.55
CA ALA A 124 -15.18 -2.29 8.59
C ALA A 124 -14.24 -2.06 7.39
N GLY A 125 -13.63 -3.13 6.90
CA GLY A 125 -12.66 -3.02 5.81
C GLY A 125 -11.72 -4.20 5.73
N ARG A 126 -10.87 -4.16 4.71
CA ARG A 126 -9.75 -5.08 4.51
C ARG A 126 -8.46 -4.33 4.84
N TYR A 127 -7.56 -4.97 5.56
CA TYR A 127 -6.32 -4.37 6.02
C TYR A 127 -5.16 -5.32 5.76
N LEU A 128 -4.09 -4.83 5.16
CA LEU A 128 -2.86 -5.60 4.98
C LEU A 128 -2.00 -5.49 6.23
N LEU A 129 -1.71 -6.64 6.85
CA LEU A 129 -0.81 -6.77 7.99
C LEU A 129 0.53 -7.32 7.51
N HIS A 130 1.62 -6.83 8.11
CA HIS A 130 2.99 -7.24 7.80
C HIS A 130 3.69 -7.69 9.06
N TRP A 131 4.50 -8.75 8.96
CA TRP A 131 5.45 -9.12 9.99
C TRP A 131 6.79 -9.46 9.34
N ASP A 132 7.87 -8.88 9.85
CA ASP A 132 9.23 -8.99 9.32
C ASP A 132 10.11 -9.98 10.11
N GLY A 133 9.50 -10.77 10.98
CA GLY A 133 10.20 -11.72 11.84
C GLY A 133 10.83 -11.10 13.08
N ARG A 134 10.57 -9.83 13.41
CA ARG A 134 11.09 -9.19 14.62
C ARG A 134 10.05 -9.17 15.76
N ASN A 135 10.54 -9.09 16.99
CA ASN A 135 9.71 -8.79 18.14
C ASN A 135 9.57 -7.27 18.35
N GLU A 136 8.84 -6.87 19.39
CA GLU A 136 8.62 -5.45 19.74
C GLU A 136 9.90 -4.67 20.07
N LEU A 137 10.96 -5.35 20.48
CA LEU A 137 12.28 -4.76 20.74
C LEU A 137 13.14 -4.65 19.47
N GLY A 138 12.57 -4.98 18.29
CA GLY A 138 13.28 -5.00 17.02
C GLY A 138 14.26 -6.16 16.88
N MET A 139 14.30 -7.10 17.82
CA MET A 139 15.19 -8.26 17.75
C MET A 139 14.62 -9.29 16.77
N LEU A 140 15.50 -9.84 15.93
CA LEU A 140 15.12 -10.88 14.99
C LEU A 140 14.79 -12.17 15.75
N MET A 141 13.66 -12.76 15.44
CA MET A 141 13.24 -14.02 16.02
C MET A 141 13.90 -15.21 15.34
N PRO A 142 14.21 -16.30 16.07
CA PRO A 142 14.80 -17.49 15.47
C PRO A 142 13.91 -18.10 14.38
N ARG A 143 14.52 -18.75 13.39
CA ARG A 143 13.80 -19.64 12.47
C ARG A 143 12.91 -20.62 13.24
N GLY A 144 11.72 -20.88 12.71
CA GLY A 144 10.77 -21.78 13.37
C GLY A 144 9.32 -21.48 13.03
N VAL A 145 8.44 -22.09 13.81
CA VAL A 145 7.00 -21.97 13.66
C VAL A 145 6.48 -20.89 14.60
N TYR A 146 5.64 -20.02 14.04
CA TYR A 146 4.93 -18.95 14.75
C TYR A 146 3.45 -19.02 14.43
N PHE A 147 2.65 -18.33 15.22
CA PHE A 147 1.20 -18.28 15.06
C PHE A 147 0.72 -16.83 15.07
N ALA A 148 0.09 -16.40 13.99
CA ALA A 148 -0.74 -15.20 14.01
C ALA A 148 -2.11 -15.57 14.58
N VAL A 149 -2.48 -14.91 15.68
CA VAL A 149 -3.76 -15.12 16.36
C VAL A 149 -4.55 -13.82 16.27
N MET A 150 -5.68 -13.89 15.57
CA MET A 150 -6.67 -12.82 15.54
C MET A 150 -7.78 -13.10 16.55
N ARG A 151 -8.17 -12.09 17.33
CA ARG A 151 -9.25 -12.14 18.31
C ARG A 151 -10.22 -10.98 18.11
N SER A 152 -11.51 -11.28 18.23
CA SER A 152 -12.58 -10.30 18.42
C SER A 152 -13.61 -10.91 19.41
N PRO A 153 -14.62 -10.16 19.87
CA PRO A 153 -15.66 -10.72 20.73
C PRO A 153 -16.29 -11.97 20.10
N GLY A 154 -16.20 -13.11 20.80
CA GLY A 154 -16.74 -14.39 20.35
C GLY A 154 -16.05 -15.05 19.15
N LYS A 155 -14.97 -14.48 18.59
CA LYS A 155 -14.26 -15.06 17.43
C LYS A 155 -12.75 -15.12 17.65
N ARG A 156 -12.16 -16.22 17.19
CA ARG A 156 -10.71 -16.43 17.21
C ARG A 156 -10.28 -17.14 15.93
N LEU A 157 -9.32 -16.58 15.21
CA LEU A 157 -8.68 -17.23 14.06
C LEU A 157 -7.17 -17.38 14.31
N VAL A 158 -6.60 -18.48 13.82
CA VAL A 158 -5.18 -18.79 13.97
C VAL A 158 -4.59 -19.14 12.59
N ARG A 159 -3.39 -18.63 12.32
CA ARG A 159 -2.60 -18.93 11.12
C ARG A 159 -1.19 -19.32 11.50
N ARG A 160 -0.74 -20.46 10.98
CA ARG A 160 0.64 -20.95 11.16
C ARG A 160 1.56 -20.21 10.20
N ILE A 161 2.66 -19.69 10.70
CA ILE A 161 3.70 -18.99 9.96
C ILE A 161 5.01 -19.77 10.14
N VAL A 162 5.78 -19.95 9.06
CA VAL A 162 7.10 -20.58 9.09
C VAL A 162 8.15 -19.55 8.69
N LEU A 163 9.01 -19.18 9.64
CA LEU A 163 10.17 -18.31 9.42
C LEU A 163 11.40 -19.17 9.12
N MET A 164 12.08 -18.87 8.02
CA MET A 164 13.22 -19.65 7.50
C MET A 164 14.59 -19.02 7.73
N ARG A 165 14.65 -17.84 8.36
CA ARG A 165 15.86 -17.01 8.43
C ARG A 165 16.41 -16.94 9.85
#